data_AF-A0A1S3KSE0-F1
#
_entry.id   AF-A0A1S3KSE0-F1
#
_cell.length_a   1.000
_cell.length_b   1.000
_cell.length_c   1.000
_cell.angle_alpha   90.00
_cell.angle_beta   90.00
_cell.angle_gamma   90.00
#
_symmetry.space_group_name_H-M   'P 1'
#
loop_
_entity.id
_entity.type
_entity.pdbx_description
1 polymer ?
#
loop_
_entity_poly.entity_id
_entity_poly.type
_entity_poly.pdbx_seq_one_letter_code
_entity_poly.pdbx_strand_id
1 'polypeptide(L)'
;MIPLGALTNKLSEENHQLVQIDPPHQERWSVAKNTQTSPTDAFGTIEFQGGGLINKAMYIRVSHDSKPDNLLQLMVKDWQLELPNLLISIHGGLQNFDLQPKLKQVLGKGLIKAAVTTGAWIFTGGVSTGVIRHVGDALKDHSSKSRGKVCAIGIAPWGIIENKEDLIGRDVTRPYQTMSNPLSKLSVLNNSHSHFILADNGTTGKYGAEVKLRRQLEKHISLQKINTRLGQGVPLVCLIVEGGPNVISITLESLKEEPPVPVVVCDGSGRASDIMSFAHKYCEEGG
;
A
#
# COMPACT_ATOMS: atom_id res chain seq x y z
N MET A 1 68.77 45.70 12.57
CA MET A 1 70.21 45.38 12.45
C MET A 1 70.31 43.91 11.99
N ILE A 2 71.24 43.64 11.07
CA ILE A 2 71.32 42.57 10.05
C ILE A 2 71.46 41.12 10.61
N PRO A 3 71.15 40.07 9.80
CA PRO A 3 70.63 38.74 10.18
C PRO A 3 71.66 37.59 9.99
N LEU A 4 71.22 36.32 10.10
CA LEU A 4 71.66 35.09 9.39
C LEU A 4 71.11 33.87 10.20
N GLY A 5 70.73 32.72 9.66
CA GLY A 5 70.87 32.15 8.33
C GLY A 5 70.11 30.81 8.25
N ALA A 6 69.92 30.35 7.02
CA ALA A 6 69.23 29.12 6.67
C ALA A 6 70.01 27.86 7.09
N LEU A 7 69.28 26.82 7.49
CA LEU A 7 69.75 25.44 7.50
C LEU A 7 68.61 24.53 7.01
N THR A 8 68.72 24.16 5.74
CA THR A 8 67.95 23.10 5.09
C THR A 8 68.42 21.75 5.60
N ASN A 9 67.52 20.94 6.16
CA ASN A 9 67.75 19.51 6.34
C ASN A 9 66.73 18.71 5.55
N LYS A 10 67.23 18.04 4.51
CA LYS A 10 66.57 16.98 3.76
C LYS A 10 66.29 15.81 4.70
N LEU A 11 65.04 15.37 4.76
CA LEU A 11 64.68 14.04 5.25
C LEU A 11 63.94 13.30 4.13
N SER A 12 64.40 12.08 3.92
CA SER A 12 64.09 11.12 2.88
C SER A 12 62.63 10.65 2.90
N GLU A 13 61.98 10.66 1.74
CA GLU A 13 60.72 9.97 1.50
C GLU A 13 60.96 8.46 1.41
N GLU A 14 60.59 7.71 2.44
CA GLU A 14 60.40 6.27 2.34
C GLU A 14 58.97 5.99 1.84
N ASN A 15 58.89 5.42 0.63
CA ASN A 15 57.67 4.92 0.00
C ASN A 15 57.07 3.76 0.81
N HIS A 16 56.08 4.05 1.64
CA HIS A 16 55.10 3.04 2.05
C HIS A 16 53.99 2.96 1.01
N GLN A 17 54.14 2.03 0.05
CA GLN A 17 53.01 1.56 -0.74
C GLN A 17 52.02 0.86 0.20
N LEU A 18 50.97 1.58 0.57
CA LEU A 18 49.78 1.02 1.19
C LEU A 18 49.14 0.08 0.17
N VAL A 19 49.21 -1.23 0.43
CA VAL A 19 48.44 -2.23 -0.31
C VAL A 19 46.96 -1.91 -0.09
N GLN A 20 46.30 -1.38 -1.12
CA GLN A 20 44.84 -1.27 -1.15
C GLN A 20 44.29 -2.70 -1.18
N ILE A 21 43.85 -3.19 -0.02
CA ILE A 21 43.02 -4.38 0.06
C ILE A 21 41.62 -3.91 -0.32
N ASP A 22 41.22 -4.16 -1.57
CA ASP A 22 39.83 -4.04 -1.96
C ASP A 22 38.99 -4.92 -1.02
N PRO A 23 37.97 -4.37 -0.33
CA PRO A 23 37.12 -5.19 0.52
C PRO A 23 36.47 -6.27 -0.35
N PRO A 24 36.35 -7.52 0.14
CA PRO A 24 35.76 -8.60 -0.63
C PRO A 24 34.39 -8.14 -1.12
N HIS A 25 34.12 -8.33 -2.42
CA HIS A 25 32.84 -8.02 -3.06
C HIS A 25 31.69 -8.55 -2.19
N GLN A 26 31.12 -7.69 -1.34
CA GLN A 26 29.93 -8.04 -0.57
C GLN A 26 28.83 -8.26 -1.59
N GLU A 27 28.37 -9.50 -1.70
CA GLU A 27 27.23 -9.82 -2.56
C GLU A 27 26.07 -8.89 -2.18
N ARG A 28 25.54 -8.17 -3.18
CA ARG A 28 24.45 -7.23 -2.98
C ARG A 28 23.20 -8.00 -2.53
N TRP A 29 22.63 -7.60 -1.40
CA TRP A 29 21.41 -8.22 -0.87
C TRP A 29 20.28 -8.18 -1.90
N SER A 30 19.59 -9.31 -2.06
CA SER A 30 18.39 -9.44 -2.87
C SER A 30 17.39 -10.38 -2.21
N VAL A 31 16.10 -10.16 -2.47
CA VAL A 31 15.03 -11.02 -1.96
C VAL A 31 15.29 -12.49 -2.36
N ALA A 32 15.65 -12.74 -3.61
CA ALA A 32 15.84 -14.09 -4.13
C ALA A 32 17.02 -14.86 -3.50
N LYS A 33 18.12 -14.17 -3.14
CA LYS A 33 19.32 -14.82 -2.59
C LYS A 33 19.35 -14.88 -1.06
N ASN A 34 18.66 -13.95 -0.40
CA ASN A 34 18.87 -13.68 1.04
C ASN A 34 17.59 -13.82 1.86
N THR A 35 16.57 -14.48 1.33
CA THR A 35 15.35 -14.81 2.08
C THR A 35 15.04 -16.30 1.98
N GLN A 36 14.36 -16.83 2.99
CA GLN A 36 13.88 -18.20 3.03
C GLN A 36 12.41 -18.19 3.43
N THR A 37 11.58 -18.91 2.68
CA THR A 37 10.16 -19.04 2.97
C THR A 37 9.92 -20.07 4.07
N SER A 38 9.04 -19.73 5.01
CA SER A 38 8.53 -20.62 6.05
C SER A 38 7.02 -20.43 6.22
N PRO A 39 6.30 -21.36 6.85
CA PRO A 39 4.90 -21.15 7.21
C PRO A 39 4.71 -19.87 8.03
N THR A 40 3.65 -19.11 7.75
CA THR A 40 3.36 -17.88 8.47
C THR A 40 3.02 -18.16 9.94
N ASP A 41 3.40 -17.24 10.80
CA ASP A 41 3.18 -17.25 12.24
C ASP A 41 2.42 -15.99 12.71
N ALA A 42 1.91 -15.18 11.78
CA ALA A 42 1.24 -13.91 12.07
C ALA A 42 -0.09 -13.83 11.32
N PHE A 43 -1.16 -14.30 11.98
CA PHE A 43 -2.53 -14.22 11.47
C PHE A 43 -3.56 -14.32 12.60
N GLY A 44 -4.75 -13.76 12.37
CA GLY A 44 -5.86 -13.78 13.31
C GLY A 44 -6.67 -12.49 13.25
N THR A 45 -7.01 -11.93 14.41
CA THR A 45 -7.78 -10.69 14.55
C THR A 45 -6.95 -9.57 15.20
N ILE A 46 -6.97 -8.38 14.61
CA ILE A 46 -6.47 -7.14 15.20
C ILE A 46 -7.61 -6.49 15.98
N GLU A 47 -7.35 -6.08 17.24
CA GLU A 47 -8.21 -5.20 18.01
C GLU A 47 -7.57 -3.81 18.13
N PHE A 48 -8.12 -2.84 17.41
CA PHE A 48 -7.59 -1.49 17.39
C PHE A 48 -7.85 -0.74 18.70
N GLN A 49 -6.81 -0.15 19.26
CA GLN A 49 -6.85 0.68 20.45
C GLN A 49 -6.78 2.17 20.10
N GLY A 50 -7.39 3.02 20.94
CA GLY A 50 -7.25 4.49 20.88
C GLY A 50 -8.36 5.26 20.15
N GLY A 51 -9.53 4.65 19.90
CA GLY A 51 -10.57 5.24 19.02
C GLY A 51 -11.97 5.46 19.62
N GLY A 52 -12.19 5.30 20.93
CA GLY A 52 -13.52 5.36 21.56
C GLY A 52 -14.45 4.17 21.23
N LEU A 53 -14.29 3.56 20.05
CA LEU A 53 -14.85 2.27 19.65
C LEU A 53 -13.73 1.26 19.41
N ILE A 54 -13.94 0.00 19.82
CA ILE A 54 -13.05 -1.12 19.50
C ILE A 54 -13.44 -1.64 18.11
N ASN A 55 -12.61 -1.35 17.11
CA ASN A 55 -12.74 -1.94 15.78
C ASN A 55 -11.89 -3.21 15.69
N LYS A 56 -12.46 -4.25 15.09
CA LYS A 56 -11.74 -5.50 14.80
C LYS A 56 -11.51 -5.66 13.31
N ALA A 57 -10.36 -6.20 12.93
CA ALA A 57 -10.03 -6.56 11.56
C ALA A 57 -9.34 -7.91 11.49
N MET A 58 -9.66 -8.74 10.50
CA MET A 58 -8.90 -9.96 10.25
C MET A 58 -7.58 -9.61 9.55
N TYR A 59 -6.51 -10.34 9.84
CA TYR A 59 -5.22 -10.11 9.18
C TYR A 59 -4.46 -11.41 8.93
N ILE A 60 -3.59 -11.37 7.93
CA ILE A 60 -2.61 -12.41 7.66
C ILE A 60 -1.33 -11.80 7.09
N ARG A 61 -0.17 -12.29 7.55
CA ARG A 61 1.11 -12.09 6.89
C ARG A 61 1.33 -13.18 5.84
N VAL A 62 1.65 -12.76 4.61
CA VAL A 62 1.86 -13.64 3.46
C VAL A 62 3.15 -13.28 2.74
N SER A 63 3.76 -14.24 2.04
CA SER A 63 4.88 -13.92 1.16
C SER A 63 4.43 -13.02 0.01
N HIS A 64 5.28 -12.10 -0.42
CA HIS A 64 5.05 -11.18 -1.54
C HIS A 64 4.76 -11.86 -2.90
N ASP A 65 5.06 -13.16 -3.02
CA ASP A 65 4.83 -13.99 -4.20
C ASP A 65 3.75 -15.07 -3.98
N SER A 66 2.96 -14.95 -2.90
CA SER A 66 1.85 -15.85 -2.63
C SER A 66 0.86 -15.89 -3.80
N LYS A 67 0.39 -17.10 -4.16
CA LYS A 67 -0.53 -17.28 -5.28
C LYS A 67 -1.86 -16.58 -5.01
N PRO A 68 -2.43 -15.85 -6.00
CA PRO A 68 -3.68 -15.13 -5.81
C PRO A 68 -4.88 -16.04 -5.55
N ASP A 69 -4.87 -17.27 -6.07
CA ASP A 69 -5.89 -18.29 -5.81
C ASP A 69 -6.01 -18.65 -4.32
N ASN A 70 -4.86 -18.85 -3.65
CA ASN A 70 -4.84 -19.11 -2.21
C ASN A 70 -5.36 -17.92 -1.40
N LEU A 71 -5.02 -16.68 -1.81
CA LEU A 71 -5.51 -15.47 -1.15
C LEU A 71 -7.02 -15.31 -1.31
N LEU A 72 -7.55 -15.54 -2.52
CA LEU A 72 -8.98 -15.49 -2.75
C LEU A 72 -9.72 -16.59 -1.98
N GLN A 73 -9.16 -17.81 -1.95
CA GLN A 73 -9.71 -18.91 -1.16
C GLN A 73 -9.78 -18.52 0.32
N LEU A 74 -8.70 -17.94 0.88
CA LEU A 74 -8.69 -17.44 2.26
C LEU A 74 -9.82 -16.43 2.49
N MET A 75 -9.95 -15.44 1.61
CA MET A 75 -10.96 -14.39 1.72
C MET A 75 -12.38 -14.95 1.70
N VAL A 76 -12.67 -15.90 0.81
CA VAL A 76 -14.03 -16.43 0.63
C VAL A 76 -14.37 -17.53 1.63
N LYS A 77 -13.40 -18.41 1.96
CA LYS A 77 -13.64 -19.59 2.80
C LYS A 77 -13.38 -19.31 4.27
N ASP A 78 -12.19 -18.80 4.60
CA ASP A 78 -11.76 -18.62 5.99
C ASP A 78 -12.31 -17.31 6.58
N TRP A 79 -12.26 -16.21 5.81
CA TRP A 79 -12.87 -14.93 6.21
C TRP A 79 -14.37 -14.83 5.88
N GLN A 80 -14.93 -15.83 5.20
CA GLN A 80 -16.35 -15.91 4.86
C GLN A 80 -16.88 -14.68 4.10
N LEU A 81 -16.03 -14.07 3.26
CA LEU A 81 -16.44 -12.95 2.42
C LEU A 81 -17.21 -13.45 1.20
N GLU A 82 -18.37 -12.84 0.95
CA GLU A 82 -19.05 -12.99 -0.34
C GLU A 82 -18.21 -12.34 -1.44
N LEU A 83 -18.10 -13.02 -2.58
CA LEU A 83 -17.39 -12.51 -3.76
C LEU A 83 -18.03 -11.17 -4.18
N PRO A 84 -17.24 -10.12 -4.45
CA PRO A 84 -17.80 -8.79 -4.66
C PRO A 84 -18.42 -8.66 -6.05
N ASN A 85 -19.48 -7.86 -6.18
CA ASN A 85 -20.02 -7.52 -7.50
C ASN A 85 -19.23 -6.40 -8.21
N LEU A 86 -18.29 -5.77 -7.51
CA LEU A 86 -17.40 -4.71 -8.00
C LEU A 86 -16.14 -4.69 -7.12
N LEU A 87 -14.96 -4.57 -7.74
CA LEU A 87 -13.72 -4.31 -7.04
C LEU A 87 -13.29 -2.86 -7.29
N ILE A 88 -13.21 -2.05 -6.23
CA ILE A 88 -12.72 -0.67 -6.28
C ILE A 88 -11.30 -0.65 -5.74
N SER A 89 -10.32 -0.43 -6.62
CA SER A 89 -8.91 -0.35 -6.25
C SER A 89 -8.44 1.10 -6.15
N ILE A 90 -8.09 1.55 -4.94
CA ILE A 90 -7.73 2.95 -4.68
C ILE A 90 -6.22 3.13 -4.68
N HIS A 91 -5.73 4.10 -5.45
CA HIS A 91 -4.34 4.52 -5.51
C HIS A 91 -4.23 6.04 -5.36
N GLY A 92 -3.07 6.53 -4.93
CA GLY A 92 -2.90 7.95 -4.69
C GLY A 92 -1.65 8.31 -3.90
N GLY A 93 -1.66 9.50 -3.29
CA GLY A 93 -0.57 9.99 -2.46
C GLY A 93 -0.25 9.08 -1.28
N LEU A 94 1.03 8.74 -1.11
CA LEU A 94 1.52 8.02 0.08
C LEU A 94 1.78 8.97 1.26
N GLN A 95 2.22 10.19 0.96
CA GLN A 95 2.44 11.25 1.95
C GLN A 95 1.12 11.94 2.30
N ASN A 96 0.99 12.44 3.53
CA ASN A 96 -0.19 13.18 3.96
C ASN A 96 -0.36 14.47 3.15
N PHE A 97 -1.60 14.69 2.72
CA PHE A 97 -2.06 15.90 2.05
C PHE A 97 -3.48 16.19 2.49
N ASP A 98 -3.95 17.41 2.28
CA ASP A 98 -5.31 17.82 2.56
C ASP A 98 -6.10 18.01 1.27
N LEU A 99 -7.31 17.47 1.27
CA LEU A 99 -8.29 17.70 0.22
C LEU A 99 -9.12 18.93 0.57
N GLN A 100 -9.55 19.68 -0.44
CA GLN A 100 -10.56 20.71 -0.24
C GLN A 100 -11.82 20.09 0.41
N PRO A 101 -12.45 20.75 1.41
CA PRO A 101 -13.55 20.16 2.17
C PRO A 101 -14.71 19.61 1.31
N LYS A 102 -15.08 20.37 0.25
CA LYS A 102 -16.12 19.95 -0.71
C LYS A 102 -15.72 18.67 -1.44
N LEU A 103 -14.46 18.58 -1.90
CA LEU A 103 -13.94 17.41 -2.61
C LEU A 103 -13.87 16.19 -1.67
N LYS A 104 -13.35 16.37 -0.44
CA LYS A 104 -13.32 15.32 0.59
C LYS A 104 -14.73 14.76 0.84
N GLN A 105 -15.73 15.63 0.97
CA GLN A 105 -17.11 15.23 1.18
C GLN A 105 -17.69 14.44 0.00
N VAL A 106 -17.48 14.93 -1.23
CA VAL A 106 -18.00 14.26 -2.44
C VAL A 106 -17.32 12.91 -2.67
N LEU A 107 -16.00 12.85 -2.53
CA LEU A 107 -15.20 11.63 -2.64
C LEU A 107 -15.67 10.60 -1.61
N GLY A 108 -15.71 10.98 -0.33
CA GLY A 108 -16.10 10.07 0.75
C GLY A 108 -17.52 9.55 0.60
N LYS A 109 -18.51 10.43 0.38
CA LYS A 109 -19.92 10.01 0.20
C LYS A 109 -20.11 9.16 -1.06
N GLY A 110 -19.46 9.53 -2.16
CA GLY A 110 -19.54 8.81 -3.43
C GLY A 110 -18.95 7.41 -3.33
N LEU A 111 -17.76 7.27 -2.75
CA LEU A 111 -17.09 5.99 -2.53
C LEU A 111 -17.94 5.05 -1.67
N ILE A 112 -18.42 5.53 -0.53
CA ILE A 112 -19.24 4.73 0.38
C ILE A 112 -20.55 4.33 -0.29
N LYS A 113 -21.22 5.25 -0.98
CA LYS A 113 -22.46 4.95 -1.70
C LYS A 113 -22.23 3.88 -2.77
N ALA A 114 -21.19 4.02 -3.58
CA ALA A 114 -20.86 3.04 -4.61
C ALA A 114 -20.61 1.64 -4.01
N ALA A 115 -19.82 1.57 -2.93
CA ALA A 115 -19.51 0.31 -2.27
C ALA A 115 -20.73 -0.37 -1.66
N VAL A 116 -21.57 0.38 -0.94
CA VAL A 116 -22.79 -0.15 -0.32
C VAL A 116 -23.82 -0.57 -1.36
N THR A 117 -24.07 0.24 -2.39
CA THR A 117 -25.09 -0.06 -3.40
C THR A 117 -24.75 -1.28 -4.25
N THR A 118 -23.47 -1.54 -4.49
CA THR A 118 -23.03 -2.66 -5.35
C THR A 118 -22.60 -3.89 -4.56
N GLY A 119 -22.31 -3.77 -3.27
CA GLY A 119 -21.61 -4.84 -2.53
C GLY A 119 -20.15 -4.96 -2.97
N ALA A 120 -19.48 -3.82 -3.14
CA ALA A 120 -18.08 -3.78 -3.59
C ALA A 120 -17.10 -4.14 -2.47
N TRP A 121 -15.97 -4.72 -2.86
CA TRP A 121 -14.75 -4.67 -2.06
C TRP A 121 -13.95 -3.41 -2.41
N ILE A 122 -13.33 -2.80 -1.40
CA ILE A 122 -12.42 -1.67 -1.57
C ILE A 122 -10.99 -2.13 -1.24
N PHE A 123 -10.09 -2.08 -2.21
CA PHE A 123 -8.66 -2.33 -2.02
C PHE A 123 -7.92 -1.01 -1.80
N THR A 124 -7.06 -0.97 -0.79
CA THR A 124 -6.21 0.18 -0.47
C THR A 124 -4.81 -0.27 -0.03
N GLY A 125 -3.91 0.70 0.25
CA GLY A 125 -2.61 0.43 0.85
C GLY A 125 -2.63 0.10 2.34
N GLY A 126 -3.79 0.13 3.01
CA GLY A 126 -3.98 -0.30 4.40
C GLY A 126 -3.36 0.56 5.51
N VAL A 127 -2.30 1.30 5.23
CA VAL A 127 -1.61 2.16 6.20
C VAL A 127 -2.23 3.56 6.29
N SER A 128 -2.25 4.15 7.48
CA SER A 128 -2.96 5.41 7.77
C SER A 128 -2.22 6.67 7.31
N THR A 129 -1.78 6.71 6.06
CA THR A 129 -1.09 7.85 5.45
C THR A 129 -1.71 8.24 4.11
N GLY A 130 -1.52 9.51 3.72
CA GLY A 130 -1.92 10.03 2.42
C GLY A 130 -3.39 9.79 2.08
N VAL A 131 -3.67 9.22 0.90
CA VAL A 131 -5.04 8.99 0.43
C VAL A 131 -5.83 8.04 1.34
N ILE A 132 -5.17 7.06 1.97
CA ILE A 132 -5.84 6.06 2.82
C ILE A 132 -6.45 6.73 4.06
N ARG A 133 -5.86 7.83 4.56
CA ARG A 133 -6.44 8.61 5.67
C ARG A 133 -7.82 9.15 5.30
N HIS A 134 -7.97 9.72 4.10
CA HIS A 134 -9.26 10.24 3.62
C HIS A 134 -10.28 9.12 3.39
N VAL A 135 -9.84 7.95 2.91
CA VAL A 135 -10.69 6.76 2.77
C VAL A 135 -11.14 6.25 4.16
N GLY A 136 -10.22 6.18 5.12
CA GLY A 136 -10.50 5.78 6.49
C GLY A 136 -11.51 6.70 7.17
N ASP A 137 -11.37 8.02 7.01
CA ASP A 137 -12.35 8.98 7.50
C ASP A 137 -13.77 8.72 6.93
N ALA A 138 -13.88 8.44 5.63
CA ALA A 138 -15.16 8.13 4.99
C ALA A 138 -15.78 6.81 5.50
N LEU A 139 -14.95 5.77 5.70
CA LEU A 139 -15.38 4.48 6.26
C LEU A 139 -15.87 4.64 7.71
N LYS A 140 -15.12 5.40 8.53
CA LYS A 140 -15.48 5.69 9.92
C LYS A 140 -16.80 6.46 10.02
N ASP A 141 -16.95 7.51 9.22
CA ASP A 141 -18.18 8.33 9.17
C ASP A 141 -19.41 7.52 8.77
N HIS A 142 -19.26 6.52 7.88
CA HIS A 142 -20.33 5.61 7.51
C HIS A 142 -20.68 4.67 8.66
N SER A 143 -19.66 4.04 9.27
CA SER A 143 -19.85 3.08 10.36
C SER A 143 -20.53 3.69 11.59
N SER A 144 -20.34 4.98 11.86
CA SER A 144 -21.01 5.66 12.97
C SER A 144 -22.49 5.97 12.69
N LYS A 145 -22.92 5.95 11.41
CA LYS A 145 -24.27 6.37 10.98
C LYS A 145 -25.13 5.23 10.46
N SER A 146 -24.54 4.08 10.13
CA SER A 146 -25.21 2.94 9.50
C SER A 146 -24.72 1.63 10.09
N ARG A 147 -25.56 0.59 10.02
CA ARG A 147 -25.20 -0.79 10.41
C ARG A 147 -24.49 -1.57 9.31
N GLY A 148 -24.50 -1.07 8.07
CA GLY A 148 -23.81 -1.70 6.94
C GLY A 148 -22.29 -1.59 7.07
N LYS A 149 -21.58 -2.71 7.03
CA LYS A 149 -20.11 -2.72 7.00
C LYS A 149 -19.64 -2.76 5.55
N VAL A 150 -18.87 -1.75 5.15
CA VAL A 150 -18.15 -1.75 3.87
C VAL A 150 -16.95 -2.68 3.99
N CYS A 151 -16.74 -3.55 3.00
CA CYS A 151 -15.59 -4.44 2.97
C CYS A 151 -14.37 -3.68 2.44
N ALA A 152 -13.52 -3.17 3.35
CA ALA A 152 -12.29 -2.48 3.02
C ALA A 152 -11.07 -3.33 3.41
N ILE A 153 -10.24 -3.65 2.43
CA ILE A 153 -9.12 -4.58 2.53
C ILE A 153 -7.82 -3.83 2.27
N GLY A 154 -7.00 -3.71 3.30
CA GLY A 154 -5.69 -3.09 3.23
C GLY A 154 -4.63 -4.09 2.79
N ILE A 155 -3.94 -3.82 1.69
CA ILE A 155 -2.80 -4.63 1.23
C ILE A 155 -1.54 -3.80 1.44
N ALA A 156 -0.74 -4.17 2.43
CA ALA A 156 0.39 -3.36 2.91
C ALA A 156 1.67 -4.21 3.00
N PRO A 157 2.86 -3.63 2.80
CA PRO A 157 4.11 -4.32 3.11
C PRO A 157 4.24 -4.56 4.63
N TRP A 158 4.54 -5.80 5.04
CA TRP A 158 4.84 -6.14 6.43
C TRP A 158 6.00 -5.30 6.99
N GLY A 159 7.01 -5.06 6.17
CA GLY A 159 8.24 -4.36 6.52
C GLY A 159 8.06 -2.91 7.00
N ILE A 160 6.95 -2.26 6.66
CA ILE A 160 6.69 -0.85 7.01
C ILE A 160 5.73 -0.67 8.18
N ILE A 161 5.20 -1.76 8.75
CA ILE A 161 4.17 -1.67 9.78
C ILE A 161 4.83 -1.40 11.13
N GLU A 162 4.37 -0.34 11.79
CA GLU A 162 4.75 -0.02 13.17
C GLU A 162 4.23 -1.10 14.12
N ASN A 163 5.02 -1.49 15.12
CA ASN A 163 4.66 -2.50 16.13
C ASN A 163 4.19 -3.85 15.53
N LYS A 164 4.71 -4.23 14.35
CA LYS A 164 4.34 -5.50 13.69
C LYS A 164 4.64 -6.75 14.53
N GLU A 165 5.61 -6.68 15.44
CA GLU A 165 5.97 -7.80 16.32
C GLU A 165 4.81 -8.19 17.26
N ASP A 166 3.93 -7.24 17.62
CA ASP A 166 2.74 -7.50 18.43
C ASP A 166 1.69 -8.33 17.68
N LEU A 167 1.77 -8.35 16.36
CA LEU A 167 0.90 -9.12 15.46
C LEU A 167 1.42 -10.53 15.22
N ILE A 168 2.50 -10.96 15.88
CA ILE A 168 2.98 -12.34 15.79
C ILE A 168 2.11 -13.25 16.69
N GLY A 169 1.60 -14.31 16.08
CA GLY A 169 0.79 -15.36 16.67
C GLY A 169 -0.07 -16.05 15.62
N ARG A 170 -0.42 -17.32 15.88
CA ARG A 170 -1.25 -18.14 15.00
C ARG A 170 -2.67 -18.17 15.53
N ASP A 171 -3.61 -17.67 14.73
CA ASP A 171 -5.03 -17.55 15.08
C ASP A 171 -5.27 -16.82 16.41
N VAL A 172 -4.59 -15.68 16.57
CA VAL A 172 -4.63 -14.89 17.80
C VAL A 172 -5.45 -13.63 17.63
N THR A 173 -6.04 -13.16 18.73
CA THR A 173 -6.53 -11.78 18.82
C THR A 173 -5.45 -10.91 19.46
N ARG A 174 -4.97 -9.89 18.74
CA ARG A 174 -3.89 -9.01 19.19
C ARG A 174 -4.35 -7.56 19.28
N PRO A 175 -4.12 -6.88 20.41
CA PRO A 175 -4.32 -5.44 20.47
C PRO A 175 -3.31 -4.73 19.58
N TYR A 176 -3.74 -3.66 18.88
CA TYR A 176 -2.86 -2.85 18.06
C TYR A 176 -3.10 -1.36 18.28
N GLN A 177 -2.04 -0.64 18.57
CA GLN A 177 -2.09 0.81 18.82
C GLN A 177 -1.89 1.58 17.53
N THR A 178 -2.73 2.58 17.31
CA THR A 178 -2.69 3.44 16.10
C THR A 178 -1.96 4.76 16.31
N MET A 179 -1.25 4.90 17.44
CA MET A 179 -0.46 6.09 17.71
C MET A 179 0.84 6.03 16.91
N SER A 180 1.03 6.96 15.98
CA SER A 180 2.27 7.07 15.23
C SER A 180 3.40 7.60 16.13
N ASN A 181 4.56 6.95 16.10
CA ASN A 181 5.76 7.49 16.71
C ASN A 181 6.36 8.57 15.79
N PRO A 182 6.46 9.84 16.20
CA PRO A 182 6.96 10.93 15.35
C PRO A 182 8.43 10.76 14.93
N LEU A 183 9.19 9.88 15.60
CA LEU A 183 10.57 9.55 15.24
C LEU A 183 10.68 8.33 14.31
N SER A 184 9.58 7.58 14.15
CA SER A 184 9.56 6.39 13.30
C SER A 184 9.33 6.75 11.83
N LYS A 185 9.97 5.98 10.95
CA LYS A 185 9.72 6.02 9.50
C LYS A 185 8.71 4.95 9.06
N LEU A 186 8.18 4.17 9.99
CA LEU A 186 7.15 3.16 9.75
C LEU A 186 5.77 3.81 9.76
N SER A 187 4.75 3.02 9.45
CA SER A 187 3.36 3.47 9.34
C SER A 187 2.44 2.56 10.16
N VAL A 188 1.43 3.16 10.77
CA VAL A 188 0.38 2.43 11.49
C VAL A 188 -0.69 1.95 10.51
N LEU A 189 -1.28 0.79 10.79
CA LEU A 189 -2.46 0.30 10.06
C LEU A 189 -3.67 1.22 10.31
N ASN A 190 -4.52 1.38 9.30
CA ASN A 190 -5.72 2.21 9.39
C ASN A 190 -6.89 1.44 10.03
N ASN A 191 -7.32 1.85 11.22
CA ASN A 191 -8.35 1.17 12.03
C ASN A 191 -9.78 1.17 11.46
N SER A 192 -10.01 1.73 10.27
CA SER A 192 -11.31 1.72 9.60
C SER A 192 -11.44 0.62 8.55
N HIS A 193 -10.36 -0.13 8.29
CA HIS A 193 -10.38 -1.31 7.41
C HIS A 193 -10.87 -2.55 8.16
N SER A 194 -11.51 -3.47 7.44
CA SER A 194 -12.03 -4.71 8.01
C SER A 194 -11.07 -5.90 7.85
N HIS A 195 -10.17 -5.85 6.86
CA HIS A 195 -9.23 -6.94 6.59
C HIS A 195 -7.86 -6.41 6.17
N PHE A 196 -6.82 -7.19 6.43
CA PHE A 196 -5.44 -6.89 6.05
C PHE A 196 -4.71 -8.09 5.45
N ILE A 197 -4.09 -7.87 4.29
CA ILE A 197 -3.12 -8.78 3.69
C ILE A 197 -1.76 -8.10 3.77
N LEU A 198 -0.85 -8.66 4.57
CA LEU A 198 0.44 -8.05 4.89
C LEU A 198 1.54 -8.78 4.11
N ALA A 199 1.99 -8.16 3.01
CA ALA A 199 2.95 -8.75 2.08
C ALA A 199 4.38 -8.64 2.61
N ASP A 200 5.08 -9.77 2.73
CA ASP A 200 6.43 -9.86 3.27
C ASP A 200 7.42 -10.33 2.19
N ASN A 201 8.50 -9.57 2.01
CA ASN A 201 9.64 -9.91 1.15
C ASN A 201 10.97 -9.91 1.93
N GLY A 202 10.91 -9.96 3.26
CA GLY A 202 12.06 -9.94 4.16
C GLY A 202 12.71 -8.57 4.36
N THR A 203 12.21 -7.50 3.71
CA THR A 203 12.74 -6.14 3.92
C THR A 203 12.08 -5.43 5.09
N THR A 204 12.80 -4.48 5.70
CA THR A 204 12.27 -3.56 6.72
C THR A 204 12.32 -2.13 6.20
N GLY A 205 11.25 -1.36 6.44
CA GLY A 205 11.13 0.04 6.05
C GLY A 205 11.03 0.30 4.54
N LYS A 206 10.73 -0.73 3.73
CA LYS A 206 10.61 -0.60 2.27
C LYS A 206 9.20 -0.95 1.78
N TYR A 207 8.70 -0.10 0.91
CA TYR A 207 7.51 -0.36 0.10
C TYR A 207 7.85 -1.26 -1.09
N GLY A 208 6.82 -1.86 -1.71
CA GLY A 208 6.95 -2.60 -2.97
C GLY A 208 6.65 -4.09 -2.87
N ALA A 209 6.66 -4.66 -1.66
CA ALA A 209 6.34 -6.09 -1.45
C ALA A 209 4.90 -6.43 -1.87
N GLU A 210 3.99 -5.46 -1.75
CA GLU A 210 2.58 -5.57 -2.05
C GLU A 210 2.23 -5.39 -3.53
N VAL A 211 3.10 -4.75 -4.32
CA VAL A 211 2.73 -4.23 -5.66
C VAL A 211 2.32 -5.35 -6.62
N LYS A 212 3.19 -6.35 -6.80
CA LYS A 212 2.90 -7.49 -7.67
C LYS A 212 1.77 -8.35 -7.12
N LEU A 213 1.78 -8.59 -5.81
CA LEU A 213 0.76 -9.37 -5.11
C LEU A 213 -0.65 -8.80 -5.33
N ARG A 214 -0.80 -7.49 -5.10
CA ARG A 214 -2.05 -6.75 -5.29
C ARG A 214 -2.55 -6.86 -6.73
N ARG A 215 -1.70 -6.57 -7.72
CA ARG A 215 -2.07 -6.65 -9.14
C ARG A 215 -2.51 -8.04 -9.55
N GLN A 216 -1.81 -9.08 -9.10
CA GLN A 216 -2.17 -10.47 -9.38
C GLN A 216 -3.49 -10.87 -8.71
N LEU A 217 -3.73 -10.41 -7.48
CA LEU A 217 -4.97 -10.67 -6.76
C LEU A 217 -6.16 -9.95 -7.42
N GLU A 218 -6.02 -8.67 -7.76
CA GLU A 218 -7.03 -7.89 -8.48
C GLU A 218 -7.44 -8.56 -9.80
N LYS A 219 -6.46 -8.95 -10.61
CA LYS A 219 -6.69 -9.68 -11.87
C LYS A 219 -7.36 -11.03 -11.64
N HIS A 220 -6.95 -11.76 -10.60
CA HIS A 220 -7.56 -13.06 -10.30
C HIS A 220 -9.01 -12.92 -9.85
N ILE A 221 -9.33 -11.89 -9.05
CA ILE A 221 -10.71 -11.56 -8.64
C ILE A 221 -11.54 -11.15 -9.84
N SER A 222 -11.01 -10.34 -10.76
CA SER A 222 -11.76 -9.88 -11.94
C SER A 222 -12.16 -11.01 -12.89
N LEU A 223 -11.46 -12.14 -12.85
CA LEU A 223 -11.78 -13.34 -13.63
C LEU A 223 -12.82 -14.25 -12.97
N GLN A 224 -13.19 -13.99 -11.70
CA GLN A 224 -14.18 -14.79 -11.00
C GLN A 224 -15.59 -14.50 -11.50
N LYS A 225 -16.33 -15.57 -11.83
CA LYS A 225 -17.68 -15.44 -12.37
C LYS A 225 -18.68 -15.14 -11.26
N ILE A 226 -19.28 -13.95 -11.30
CA ILE A 226 -20.36 -13.54 -10.38
C ILE A 226 -21.75 -13.77 -10.97
N ASN A 227 -21.87 -13.80 -12.30
CA ASN A 227 -23.15 -14.06 -12.98
C ASN A 227 -22.99 -15.17 -14.02
N THR A 228 -23.44 -16.37 -13.67
CA THR A 228 -23.34 -17.57 -14.52
C THR A 228 -24.14 -17.45 -15.82
N ARG A 229 -25.14 -16.56 -15.90
CA ARG A 229 -25.96 -16.36 -17.09
C ARG A 229 -25.34 -15.42 -18.12
N LEU A 230 -24.52 -14.46 -17.67
CA LEU A 230 -23.88 -13.46 -18.53
C LEU A 230 -22.38 -13.72 -18.74
N GLY A 231 -21.79 -14.69 -18.03
CA GLY A 231 -20.36 -15.00 -18.12
C GLY A 231 -19.46 -13.85 -17.65
N GLN A 232 -20.01 -12.86 -16.95
CA GLN A 232 -19.28 -11.67 -16.52
C GLN A 232 -18.45 -11.97 -15.28
N GLY A 233 -17.17 -11.61 -15.36
CA GLY A 233 -16.28 -11.56 -14.22
C GLY A 233 -16.61 -10.40 -13.28
N VAL A 234 -15.91 -10.29 -12.16
CA VAL A 234 -16.02 -9.12 -11.27
C VAL A 234 -15.46 -7.88 -11.99
N PRO A 235 -16.26 -6.82 -12.21
CA PRO A 235 -15.74 -5.56 -12.73
C PRO A 235 -14.72 -4.97 -11.76
N LEU A 236 -13.59 -4.52 -12.29
CA LEU A 236 -12.53 -3.84 -11.55
C LEU A 236 -12.45 -2.38 -12.03
N VAL A 237 -12.41 -1.43 -11.09
CA VAL A 237 -12.17 -0.01 -11.37
C VAL A 237 -11.04 0.52 -10.51
N CYS A 238 -10.16 1.32 -11.11
CA CYS A 238 -9.11 2.04 -10.40
C CYS A 238 -9.59 3.45 -10.06
N LEU A 239 -9.46 3.87 -8.79
CA LEU A 239 -9.73 5.23 -8.34
C LEU A 239 -8.43 5.90 -7.95
N ILE A 240 -8.08 6.98 -8.66
CA ILE A 240 -6.89 7.79 -8.41
C ILE A 240 -7.27 9.06 -7.66
N VAL A 241 -6.59 9.31 -6.54
CA VAL A 241 -6.69 10.56 -5.79
C VAL A 241 -5.29 11.07 -5.53
N GLU A 242 -4.98 12.25 -6.04
CA GLU A 242 -3.68 12.88 -5.87
C GLU A 242 -2.57 11.97 -6.49
N GLY A 243 -1.39 11.79 -5.90
CA GLY A 243 -0.35 10.88 -6.34
C GLY A 243 0.96 11.52 -6.80
N GLY A 244 2.05 10.74 -6.67
CA GLY A 244 3.34 11.04 -7.29
C GLY A 244 3.50 10.33 -8.66
N PRO A 245 4.70 10.37 -9.26
CA PRO A 245 4.96 9.75 -10.57
C PRO A 245 4.57 8.26 -10.65
N ASN A 246 4.77 7.50 -9.57
CA ASN A 246 4.38 6.09 -9.50
C ASN A 246 2.88 5.86 -9.77
N VAL A 247 2.02 6.83 -9.43
CA VAL A 247 0.58 6.72 -9.68
C VAL A 247 0.28 6.80 -11.18
N ILE A 248 1.04 7.59 -11.94
CA ILE A 248 0.92 7.64 -13.41
C ILE A 248 1.32 6.29 -14.01
N SER A 249 2.40 5.67 -13.50
CA SER A 249 2.80 4.33 -13.93
C SER A 249 1.72 3.29 -13.64
N ILE A 250 1.11 3.33 -12.45
CA ILE A 250 -0.02 2.47 -12.08
C ILE A 250 -1.19 2.68 -13.05
N THR A 251 -1.57 3.93 -13.33
CA THR A 251 -2.65 4.24 -14.28
C THR A 251 -2.37 3.67 -15.66
N LEU A 252 -1.15 3.85 -16.19
CA LEU A 252 -0.76 3.29 -17.48
C LEU A 252 -0.80 1.75 -17.48
N GLU A 253 -0.35 1.12 -16.40
CA GLU A 253 -0.39 -0.34 -16.26
C GLU A 253 -1.83 -0.87 -16.20
N SER A 254 -2.72 -0.20 -15.46
CA SER A 254 -4.14 -0.53 -15.39
C SER A 254 -4.82 -0.44 -16.76
N LEU A 255 -4.53 0.61 -17.53
CA LEU A 255 -5.07 0.80 -18.87
C LEU A 255 -4.51 -0.20 -19.90
N LYS A 256 -3.32 -0.76 -19.66
CA LYS A 256 -2.67 -1.76 -20.51
C LYS A 256 -3.04 -3.21 -20.17
N GLU A 257 -3.83 -3.44 -19.12
CA GLU A 257 -4.34 -4.78 -18.85
C GLU A 257 -5.26 -5.27 -19.97
N GLU A 258 -5.46 -6.59 -20.03
CA GLU A 258 -6.39 -7.23 -20.95
C GLU A 258 -7.44 -8.02 -20.15
N PRO A 259 -8.71 -7.55 -20.09
CA PRO A 259 -9.21 -6.27 -20.61
C PRO A 259 -8.70 -5.04 -19.82
N PRO A 260 -8.67 -3.83 -20.41
CA PRO A 260 -8.26 -2.62 -19.71
C PRO A 260 -9.08 -2.37 -18.45
N VAL A 261 -8.43 -1.94 -17.37
CA VAL A 261 -9.09 -1.52 -16.14
C VAL A 261 -9.49 -0.05 -16.26
N PRO A 262 -10.79 0.30 -16.20
CA PRO A 262 -11.24 1.68 -16.18
C PRO A 262 -10.65 2.46 -15.01
N VAL A 263 -10.24 3.71 -15.27
CA VAL A 263 -9.61 4.59 -14.27
C VAL A 263 -10.47 5.83 -14.05
N VAL A 264 -10.83 6.09 -12.80
CA VAL A 264 -11.50 7.30 -12.34
C VAL A 264 -10.46 8.20 -11.69
N VAL A 265 -10.24 9.39 -12.26
CA VAL A 265 -9.27 10.37 -11.74
C VAL A 265 -10.00 11.47 -10.98
N CYS A 266 -9.59 11.72 -9.74
CA CYS A 266 -10.18 12.75 -8.89
C CYS A 266 -9.56 14.13 -9.19
N ASP A 267 -10.15 14.84 -10.15
CA ASP A 267 -9.74 16.20 -10.51
C ASP A 267 -9.79 17.17 -9.30
N GLY A 268 -8.78 18.03 -9.18
CA GLY A 268 -8.62 18.97 -8.08
C GLY A 268 -8.10 18.35 -6.78
N SER A 269 -7.65 17.09 -6.81
CA SER A 269 -7.04 16.43 -5.66
C SER A 269 -5.53 16.66 -5.55
N GLY A 270 -4.87 17.12 -6.62
CA GLY A 270 -3.46 17.52 -6.61
C GLY A 270 -2.53 16.63 -7.45
N ARG A 271 -1.31 17.15 -7.69
CA ARG A 271 -0.16 16.48 -8.32
C ARG A 271 -0.53 15.60 -9.52
N ALA A 272 -0.26 14.29 -9.47
CA ALA A 272 -0.46 13.39 -10.61
C ALA A 272 -1.90 13.35 -11.12
N SER A 273 -2.88 13.38 -10.21
CA SER A 273 -4.31 13.38 -10.56
C SER A 273 -4.69 14.59 -11.40
N ASP A 274 -4.21 15.79 -11.02
CA ASP A 274 -4.50 17.02 -11.75
C ASP A 274 -3.77 17.06 -13.10
N ILE A 275 -2.54 16.55 -13.17
CA ILE A 275 -1.80 16.43 -14.44
C ILE A 275 -2.56 15.52 -15.42
N MET A 276 -3.02 14.36 -14.95
CA MET A 276 -3.77 13.42 -15.80
C MET A 276 -5.13 13.99 -16.20
N SER A 277 -5.84 14.66 -15.28
CA SER A 277 -7.11 15.30 -15.59
C SER A 277 -6.95 16.43 -16.60
N PHE A 278 -5.93 17.27 -16.44
CA PHE A 278 -5.59 18.32 -17.39
C PHE A 278 -5.29 17.72 -18.76
N ALA A 279 -4.37 16.76 -18.84
CA ALA A 279 -4.04 16.11 -20.12
C ALA A 279 -5.29 15.52 -20.81
N HIS A 280 -6.14 14.81 -20.07
CA HIS A 280 -7.37 14.25 -20.62
C HIS A 280 -8.32 15.32 -21.18
N LYS A 281 -8.49 16.45 -20.49
CA LYS A 281 -9.36 17.56 -20.92
C LYS A 281 -8.86 18.26 -22.19
N TYR A 282 -7.55 18.38 -22.35
CA TYR A 282 -6.95 19.18 -23.43
C TYR A 282 -6.34 18.34 -24.57
N CYS A 283 -6.42 17.01 -24.51
CA CYS A 283 -5.98 16.15 -25.62
C CYS A 283 -6.95 16.14 -26.82
N GLU A 284 -8.19 16.64 -26.70
CA GLU A 284 -9.19 16.54 -27.77
C GLU A 284 -9.55 17.88 -28.47
N GLU A 285 -8.94 19.01 -28.11
CA GLU A 285 -9.14 20.28 -28.83
C GLU A 285 -7.82 20.89 -29.32
N GLY A 286 -7.48 20.66 -30.61
CA GLY A 286 -6.58 21.53 -31.37
C GLY A 286 -5.06 21.42 -31.12
N GLY A 287 -4.55 20.24 -30.78
CA GLY A 287 -3.10 19.93 -30.79
C GLY A 287 -2.68 19.19 -32.04
#